data_AF-W9W2Z2-F1
#
_entry.id   AF-W9W2Z2-F1
#
_cell.length_a   1.000
_cell.length_b   1.000
_cell.length_c   1.000
_cell.angle_alpha   90.00
_cell.angle_beta   90.00
_cell.angle_gamma   90.00
#
_symmetry.space_group_name_H-M   'P 1'
#
loop_
_entity.id
_entity.type
_entity.pdbx_description
1 polymer ?
#
loop_
_entity_poly.entity_id
_entity_poly.type
_entity_poly.pdbx_seq_one_letter_code
_entity_poly.pdbx_strand_id
1 'polypeptide(L)'
;MGYIAKIPSRVSGIPCLVGVESYHRQPPDHGTWASDWDYYGYTESDWQILDRRGRPADWLERKLTRKDEDRIGEEIDAHFEREAKEARDDAAIDRYLDRRGD
;
A
#
# COMPACT_ATOMS: atom_id res chain seq x y z
N MET A 1 2.59 -5.98 -17.51
CA MET A 1 2.04 -5.44 -16.25
C MET A 1 2.79 -4.17 -15.88
N GLY A 2 2.11 -3.18 -15.33
CA GLY A 2 2.71 -1.98 -14.74
C GLY A 2 2.49 -1.96 -13.24
N TYR A 3 3.29 -1.16 -12.52
CA TYR A 3 3.13 -0.97 -11.07
C TYR A 3 2.13 0.14 -10.80
N ILE A 4 1.24 -0.06 -9.83
CA ILE A 4 0.32 0.97 -9.33
C ILE A 4 1.06 1.97 -8.43
N ALA A 5 2.11 1.53 -7.74
CA ALA A 5 2.97 2.37 -6.91
C ALA A 5 4.42 1.87 -6.89
N LYS A 6 5.37 2.77 -6.63
CA LYS A 6 6.78 2.45 -6.39
C LYS A 6 7.22 3.08 -5.07
N ILE A 7 7.40 2.26 -4.05
CA ILE A 7 7.66 2.71 -2.68
C ILE A 7 9.15 2.54 -2.37
N PRO A 8 9.87 3.59 -1.93
CA PRO A 8 11.25 3.45 -1.47
C PRO A 8 11.34 2.57 -0.22
N SER A 9 12.23 1.57 -0.25
CA SER A 9 12.47 0.66 0.87
C SER A 9 13.94 0.24 0.93
N ARG A 10 14.25 -0.72 1.79
CA ARG A 10 15.56 -1.35 1.93
C ARG A 10 15.41 -2.85 2.13
N VAL A 11 16.33 -3.65 1.58
CA VAL A 11 16.44 -5.08 1.88
C VAL A 11 17.88 -5.35 2.32
N SER A 12 18.07 -5.95 3.49
CA SER A 12 19.41 -6.16 4.07
C SER A 12 20.27 -4.86 4.10
N GLY A 13 19.62 -3.71 4.36
CA GLY A 13 20.26 -2.38 4.37
C GLY A 13 20.50 -1.73 3.00
N ILE A 14 20.31 -2.47 1.90
CA ILE A 14 20.51 -1.98 0.53
C ILE A 14 19.26 -1.21 0.07
N PRO A 15 19.38 0.05 -0.38
CA PRO A 15 18.24 0.80 -0.92
C PRO A 15 17.66 0.18 -2.19
N CYS A 16 16.34 0.03 -2.21
CA CYS A 16 15.57 -0.54 -3.33
C CYS A 16 14.22 0.18 -3.45
N LEU A 17 13.44 -0.20 -4.46
CA LEU A 17 12.03 0.18 -4.58
C LEU A 17 11.18 -1.08 -4.46
N VAL A 18 9.99 -0.96 -3.89
CA VAL A 18 8.95 -1.98 -3.91
C VAL A 18 7.95 -1.58 -4.98
N GLY A 19 7.88 -2.36 -6.05
CA GLY A 19 6.90 -2.16 -7.12
C GLY A 19 5.62 -2.90 -6.76
N VAL A 20 4.58 -2.17 -6.39
CA VAL A 20 3.27 -2.75 -6.06
C VAL A 20 2.49 -3.02 -7.34
N GLU A 21 2.03 -4.25 -7.52
CA GLU A 21 1.24 -4.69 -8.67
C GLU A 21 -0.25 -4.60 -8.38
N SER A 22 -0.66 -5.04 -7.18
CA SER A 22 -2.04 -5.00 -6.70
C SER A 22 -2.04 -4.62 -5.22
N TYR A 23 -3.10 -3.92 -4.79
CA TYR A 23 -3.34 -3.64 -3.38
C TYR A 23 -4.84 -3.62 -3.14
N HIS A 24 -5.28 -4.38 -2.14
CA HIS A 24 -6.66 -4.43 -1.68
C HIS A 24 -6.68 -4.40 -0.15
N ARG A 25 -7.51 -3.52 0.41
CA ARG A 25 -7.72 -3.42 1.85
C ARG A 25 -9.19 -3.46 2.17
N GLN A 26 -9.59 -4.48 2.90
CA GLN A 26 -10.91 -4.61 3.51
C GLN A 26 -10.78 -4.22 4.98
N PRO A 27 -11.34 -3.08 5.43
CA PRO A 27 -11.35 -2.74 6.84
C PRO A 27 -12.23 -3.73 7.63
N PRO A 28 -11.97 -3.92 8.95
CA PRO A 28 -12.85 -4.68 9.81
C PRO A 28 -14.26 -4.08 9.83
N ASP A 29 -15.26 -4.93 9.66
CA ASP A 29 -16.67 -4.62 9.86
C ASP A 29 -17.24 -5.48 11.00
N HIS A 30 -17.36 -4.90 12.18
CA HIS A 30 -17.92 -5.59 13.35
C HIS A 30 -19.46 -5.59 13.38
N GLY A 31 -20.12 -4.90 12.45
CA GLY A 31 -21.57 -4.69 12.46
C GLY A 31 -22.34 -5.61 11.50
N THR A 32 -21.81 -5.83 10.30
CA THR A 32 -22.51 -6.55 9.22
C THR A 32 -21.66 -7.64 8.55
N TRP A 33 -20.75 -8.26 9.32
CA TRP A 33 -19.87 -9.32 8.83
C TRP A 33 -20.64 -10.59 8.40
N ALA A 34 -20.31 -11.08 7.20
CA ALA A 34 -20.77 -12.38 6.71
C ALA A 34 -19.74 -13.50 6.96
N SER A 35 -18.51 -13.14 7.32
CA SER A 35 -17.41 -14.06 7.62
C SER A 35 -16.44 -13.47 8.66
N ASP A 36 -15.62 -14.33 9.28
CA ASP A 36 -14.58 -13.90 10.24
C ASP A 36 -13.56 -12.94 9.58
N TRP A 37 -13.28 -13.11 8.28
CA TRP A 37 -12.40 -12.23 7.52
C TRP A 37 -12.96 -10.82 7.39
N ASP A 38 -14.28 -10.69 7.21
CA ASP A 38 -14.94 -9.38 7.20
C ASP A 38 -14.94 -8.76 8.60
N TYR A 39 -15.05 -9.58 9.64
CA TYR A 39 -15.00 -9.10 11.03
C TYR A 39 -13.64 -8.50 11.40
N TYR A 40 -12.53 -9.13 11.03
CA TYR A 40 -11.18 -8.65 11.35
C TYR A 40 -10.61 -7.70 10.29
N GLY A 41 -11.15 -7.74 9.07
CA GLY A 41 -10.54 -7.09 7.91
C GLY A 41 -9.28 -7.83 7.45
N TYR A 42 -8.82 -7.47 6.26
CA TYR A 42 -7.58 -7.99 5.70
C TYR A 42 -6.98 -7.01 4.69
N THR A 43 -5.67 -7.13 4.51
CA THR A 43 -4.93 -6.47 3.44
C THR A 43 -4.29 -7.54 2.58
N GLU A 44 -4.51 -7.44 1.27
CA GLU A 44 -3.88 -8.29 0.25
C GLU A 44 -3.08 -7.38 -0.69
N SER A 45 -1.84 -7.77 -0.99
CA SER A 45 -0.98 -6.98 -1.85
C SER A 45 0.02 -7.85 -2.58
N ASP A 46 0.08 -7.71 -3.91
CA ASP A 46 1.12 -8.30 -4.74
C ASP A 46 2.18 -7.25 -5.06
N TRP A 47 3.45 -7.62 -4.89
CA TRP A 47 4.58 -6.71 -5.10
C TRP A 47 5.86 -7.44 -5.47
N GLN A 48 6.82 -6.71 -6.02
CA GLN A 48 8.15 -7.22 -6.36
C GLN A 48 9.25 -6.21 -5.98
N ILE A 49 10.47 -6.71 -5.75
CA ILE A 49 11.62 -5.84 -5.44
C ILE A 49 12.26 -5.34 -6.73
N LEU A 50 12.46 -4.03 -6.78
CA LEU A 50 13.09 -3.33 -7.88
C LEU A 50 14.39 -2.66 -7.43
N ASP A 51 15.33 -2.52 -8.36
CA ASP A 51 16.50 -1.66 -8.19
C ASP A 51 16.08 -0.17 -8.08
N ARG A 52 17.03 0.70 -7.74
CA ARG A 52 16.80 2.16 -7.67
C ARG A 52 16.36 2.79 -9.00
N ARG A 53 16.48 2.07 -10.12
CA ARG A 53 16.07 2.49 -11.46
C ARG A 53 14.70 1.91 -11.84
N GLY A 54 14.05 1.17 -10.94
CA GLY A 54 12.74 0.57 -11.14
C GLY A 54 12.74 -0.69 -12.01
N ARG A 55 13.85 -1.42 -12.08
CA ARG A 55 13.96 -2.71 -12.79
C ARG A 55 13.92 -3.87 -11.80
N PRO A 56 13.31 -5.02 -12.14
CA PRO A 56 13.29 -6.20 -11.26
C PRO A 56 14.67 -6.56 -10.72
N ALA A 57 14.73 -6.90 -9.45
CA ALA A 57 15.97 -7.18 -8.73
C ALA A 57 15.91 -8.51 -8.00
N ASP A 58 15.82 -9.62 -8.75
CA ASP A 58 15.75 -11.00 -8.24
C ASP A 58 16.85 -11.31 -7.21
N TRP A 59 18.03 -10.72 -7.37
CA TRP A 59 19.15 -10.91 -6.45
C TRP A 59 18.91 -10.30 -5.06
N LEU A 60 18.07 -9.26 -4.96
CA LEU A 60 17.59 -8.69 -3.69
C LEU A 60 16.43 -9.49 -3.13
N GLU A 61 15.52 -9.98 -3.96
CA GLU A 61 14.42 -10.84 -3.50
C GLU A 61 14.94 -12.09 -2.80
N ARG A 62 16.01 -12.70 -3.32
CA ARG A 62 16.69 -13.84 -2.69
C ARG A 62 17.30 -13.53 -1.31
N LYS A 63 17.37 -12.26 -0.92
CA LYS A 63 17.85 -11.80 0.39
C LYS A 63 16.71 -11.40 1.33
N LEU A 64 15.46 -11.49 0.88
CA LEU A 64 14.32 -11.20 1.73
C LEU A 64 14.30 -12.17 2.91
N THR A 65 14.04 -11.59 4.07
CA THR A 65 13.68 -12.34 5.26
C THR A 65 12.20 -12.15 5.51
N ARG A 66 11.58 -13.03 6.29
CA ARG A 66 10.19 -12.85 6.71
C ARG A 66 9.95 -11.50 7.41
N LYS A 67 10.94 -11.01 8.16
CA LYS A 67 10.90 -9.68 8.77
C LYS A 67 10.89 -8.55 7.73
N ASP A 68 11.58 -8.74 6.61
CA ASP A 68 11.52 -7.78 5.50
C ASP A 68 10.16 -7.82 4.82
N GLU A 69 9.59 -9.00 4.59
CA GLU A 69 8.25 -9.16 4.01
C GLU A 69 7.18 -8.49 4.88
N ASP A 70 7.18 -8.75 6.19
CA ASP A 70 6.23 -8.15 7.14
C ASP A 70 6.36 -6.60 7.14
N ARG A 71 7.59 -6.09 7.23
CA ARG A 71 7.85 -4.64 7.19
C ARG A 71 7.45 -4.02 5.84
N ILE A 72 7.72 -4.69 4.72
CA ILE A 72 7.34 -4.20 3.40
C ILE A 72 5.81 -4.16 3.28
N GLY A 73 5.10 -5.16 3.82
CA GLY A 73 3.64 -5.15 3.92
C GLY A 73 3.12 -3.92 4.67
N GLU A 74 3.71 -3.61 5.83
CA GLU A 74 3.38 -2.39 6.60
C GLU A 74 3.68 -1.10 5.82
N GLU A 75 4.81 -1.03 5.10
CA GLU A 75 5.19 0.12 4.28
C GLU A 75 4.20 0.34 3.11
N ILE A 76 3.71 -0.74 2.51
CA ILE A 76 2.68 -0.70 1.46
C ILE A 76 1.36 -0.21 2.04
N ASP A 77 0.89 -0.79 3.15
CA ASP A 77 -0.37 -0.42 3.78
C ASP A 77 -0.38 1.06 4.18
N ALA A 78 0.69 1.53 4.83
CA ALA A 78 0.84 2.92 5.23
C ALA A 78 0.93 3.90 4.04
N HIS A 79 1.44 3.45 2.89
CA HIS A 79 1.47 4.27 1.68
C HIS A 79 0.06 4.52 1.16
N PHE A 80 -0.73 3.46 0.96
CA PHE A 80 -2.08 3.57 0.43
C PHE A 80 -3.06 4.17 1.42
N GLU A 81 -2.88 3.96 2.73
CA GLU A 81 -3.70 4.64 3.74
C GLU A 81 -3.50 6.15 3.70
N ARG A 82 -2.24 6.62 3.52
CA ARG A 82 -1.95 8.04 3.36
C ARG A 82 -2.57 8.61 2.09
N GLU A 83 -2.41 7.95 0.94
CA GLU A 83 -3.03 8.41 -0.31
C GLU A 83 -4.57 8.45 -0.20
N ALA A 84 -5.19 7.43 0.41
CA ALA A 84 -6.63 7.40 0.62
C ALA A 84 -7.11 8.52 1.55
N LYS A 85 -6.33 8.88 2.56
CA LYS A 85 -6.63 9.98 3.46
C LYS A 85 -6.52 11.33 2.75
N GLU A 86 -5.43 11.57 2.02
CA GLU A 86 -5.22 12.80 1.24
C GLU A 86 -6.35 13.00 0.23
N ALA A 87 -6.75 11.96 -0.50
CA ALA A 87 -7.86 12.03 -1.45
C ALA A 87 -9.22 12.35 -0.78
N ARG A 88 -9.45 11.85 0.45
CA ARG A 88 -10.66 12.15 1.23
C ARG A 88 -10.67 13.60 1.70
N ASP A 89 -9.53 14.10 2.17
CA ASP A 89 -9.38 15.46 2.67
C ASP A 89 -9.57 16.47 1.51
N ASP A 90 -8.97 16.22 0.35
CA ASP A 90 -9.16 17.03 -0.87
C ASP A 90 -10.62 17.07 -1.31
N ALA A 91 -11.28 15.90 -1.39
CA ALA A 91 -12.70 15.83 -1.76
C ALA A 91 -13.62 16.54 -0.74
N ALA A 92 -13.25 16.56 0.54
CA ALA A 92 -13.97 17.29 1.57
C ALA A 92 -13.80 18.81 1.40
N ILE A 93 -12.60 19.28 1.02
CA ILE A 93 -12.31 20.68 0.73
C ILE A 93 -13.12 21.15 -0.48
N ASP A 94 -13.11 20.41 -1.59
CA ASP A 94 -13.88 20.75 -2.80
C ASP A 94 -15.37 20.89 -2.48
N ARG A 95 -15.94 19.91 -1.76
CA ARG A 95 -17.34 19.95 -1.32
C ARG A 95 -17.66 21.17 -0.44
N TYR A 96 -16.69 21.64 0.34
CA TYR A 96 -16.84 22.84 1.17
C TYR A 96 -16.83 24.10 0.31
N LEU A 97 -15.92 24.20 -0.66
CA LEU A 97 -15.81 25.34 -1.56
C LEU A 97 -17.05 25.47 -2.45
N ASP A 98 -17.54 24.35 -3.01
CA ASP A 98 -18.77 24.32 -3.83
C ASP A 98 -19.98 24.87 -3.06
N ARG A 99 -20.13 24.50 -1.78
CA ARG A 99 -21.27 24.95 -0.96
C ARG A 99 -21.24 26.45 -0.65
N ARG A 100 -20.07 27.09 -0.69
CA ARG A 100 -19.88 28.50 -0.32
C ARG A 100 -19.88 29.44 -1.53
N GLY A 101 -19.85 28.88 -2.74
CA GLY A 101 -19.82 29.63 -4.00
C GLY A 101 -21.16 30.20 -4.47
N ASP A 102 -22.27 29.89 -3.78
CA ASP A 102 -23.63 30.42 -4.04
C ASP A 102 -23.99 31.60 -3.11
#